data_AF-A0A960R3Y1-F1
#
_entry.id   AF-A0A960R3Y1-F1
#
_cell.length_a   1.000
_cell.length_b   1.000
_cell.length_c   1.000
_cell.angle_alpha   90.00
_cell.angle_beta   90.00
_cell.angle_gamma   90.00
#
_symmetry.space_group_name_H-M   'P 1'
#
loop_
_entity.id
_entity.type
_entity.pdbx_description
1 polymer ?
#
loop_
_entity_poly.entity_id
_entity_poly.type
_entity_poly.pdbx_seq_one_letter_code
_entity_poly.pdbx_strand_id
1 'polypeptide(L)'
;MIRFPILVAGPAYFGMFDPLSGRVGVLDAGAGDYYGISWSEREIFLLARNGGRGETIRVFDDLGRLTANVEIGRHIDGHQILFHERSLFVTATRENALIRLNPETGAQSLWNWTEHSTDVNHINGLAPGPDGGLLVSHDNRGGTASEIVTLSAAGEVTDRIDLGFPELGSHNIEGNHVTASGQDSVLWQLAPDGTKTEVFRRSGEFFRGLGRCRTTNGQWSWLVGASGVMPRELRGLPQAGWIHQLSGNPLTLGNTVAIPEIGQIYELRSLDPECSHNGLPCPLKWDSGLEVTDWRPVAETKTGSPR
;
A
#
# COMPACT_ATOMS: atom_id res chain seq x y z
N MET A 1 -20.80 -5.64 -5.88
CA MET A 1 -19.68 -5.73 -6.85
C MET A 1 -18.88 -4.44 -6.75
N ILE A 2 -17.56 -4.49 -6.92
CA ILE A 2 -16.69 -3.31 -6.96
C ILE A 2 -16.99 -2.53 -8.24
N ARG A 3 -17.09 -1.20 -8.16
CA ARG A 3 -17.49 -0.37 -9.30
C ARG A 3 -16.31 0.22 -10.09
N PHE A 4 -15.19 0.49 -9.41
CA PHE A 4 -14.09 1.26 -9.96
C PHE A 4 -12.85 0.40 -10.16
N PRO A 5 -12.00 0.71 -11.15
CA PRO A 5 -10.73 0.02 -11.31
C PRO A 5 -9.85 0.15 -10.05
N ILE A 6 -8.94 -0.81 -9.90
CA ILE A 6 -8.03 -0.91 -8.76
C ILE A 6 -6.61 -0.98 -9.32
N LEU A 7 -5.75 -0.05 -8.90
CA LEU A 7 -4.31 -0.17 -9.11
C LEU A 7 -3.75 -1.24 -8.18
N VAL A 8 -2.86 -2.09 -8.70
CA VAL A 8 -2.27 -3.20 -7.96
C VAL A 8 -0.77 -3.22 -8.22
N ALA A 9 0.03 -3.31 -7.15
CA ALA A 9 1.48 -3.42 -7.21
C ALA A 9 1.96 -4.71 -6.53
N GLY A 10 2.99 -5.32 -7.10
CA GLY A 10 3.65 -6.52 -6.58
C GLY A 10 5.06 -6.71 -7.17
N PRO A 11 5.67 -7.89 -6.98
CA PRO A 11 6.92 -8.26 -7.63
C PRO A 11 6.84 -8.12 -9.15
N ALA A 12 7.70 -7.28 -9.74
CA ALA A 12 7.81 -7.06 -11.19
C ALA A 12 6.51 -6.68 -11.93
N TYR A 13 5.44 -6.34 -11.20
CA TYR A 13 4.13 -5.99 -11.75
C TYR A 13 3.56 -4.72 -11.11
N PHE A 14 3.21 -3.76 -11.95
CA PHE A 14 2.29 -2.68 -11.62
C PHE A 14 1.23 -2.58 -12.71
N GLY A 15 -0.03 -2.62 -12.30
CA GLY A 15 -1.12 -2.67 -13.26
C GLY A 15 -2.46 -2.30 -12.67
N MET A 16 -3.49 -2.55 -13.45
CA MET A 16 -4.86 -2.19 -13.10
C MET A 16 -5.77 -3.41 -13.25
N PHE A 17 -6.61 -3.64 -12.25
CA PHE A 17 -7.74 -4.55 -12.31
C PHE A 17 -9.02 -3.76 -12.58
N ASP A 18 -9.71 -4.09 -13.67
CA ASP A 18 -11.05 -3.58 -13.98
C ASP A 18 -12.10 -4.61 -13.53
N PRO A 19 -12.87 -4.33 -12.46
CA PRO A 19 -13.87 -5.25 -11.94
C PRO A 19 -15.10 -5.40 -12.84
N LEU A 20 -15.35 -4.46 -13.75
CA LEU A 20 -16.51 -4.53 -14.63
C LEU A 20 -16.27 -5.47 -15.80
N SER A 21 -15.07 -5.43 -16.39
CA SER A 21 -14.69 -6.37 -17.45
C SER A 21 -14.10 -7.68 -16.93
N GLY A 22 -13.71 -7.73 -15.64
CA GLY A 22 -13.03 -8.90 -15.07
C GLY A 22 -11.67 -9.10 -15.72
N ARG A 23 -10.93 -8.01 -15.96
CA ARG A 23 -9.62 -8.06 -16.63
C ARG A 23 -8.57 -7.34 -15.81
N VAL A 24 -7.34 -7.80 -15.95
CA VAL A 24 -6.13 -7.14 -15.45
C VAL A 24 -5.30 -6.70 -16.63
N GLY A 25 -4.63 -5.57 -16.52
CA GLY A 25 -3.69 -5.10 -17.52
C GLY A 25 -2.48 -4.42 -16.88
N VAL A 26 -1.41 -4.31 -17.65
CA VAL A 26 -0.10 -3.86 -17.21
C VAL A 26 0.08 -2.38 -17.54
N LEU A 27 0.44 -1.60 -16.52
CA LEU A 27 0.93 -0.23 -16.65
C LEU A 27 2.46 -0.21 -16.72
N ASP A 28 3.11 -1.06 -15.92
CA ASP A 28 4.55 -1.18 -15.88
C ASP A 28 4.99 -2.56 -15.39
N ALA A 29 6.11 -3.06 -15.92
CA ALA A 29 6.62 -4.39 -15.58
C ALA A 29 8.15 -4.45 -15.61
N GLY A 30 8.71 -5.31 -14.78
CA GLY A 30 10.12 -5.70 -14.83
C GLY A 30 11.14 -4.68 -14.30
N ALA A 31 10.71 -3.56 -13.70
CA ALA A 31 11.65 -2.61 -13.10
C ALA A 31 12.23 -3.09 -11.76
N GLY A 32 11.51 -3.95 -11.04
CA GLY A 32 11.89 -4.43 -9.71
C GLY A 32 10.66 -4.85 -8.92
N ASP A 33 10.76 -4.82 -7.58
CA ASP A 33 9.60 -5.01 -6.71
C ASP A 33 8.89 -3.67 -6.51
N TYR A 34 7.60 -3.58 -6.83
CA TYR A 34 6.84 -2.34 -6.69
C TYR A 34 6.15 -2.28 -5.34
N TYR A 35 6.53 -1.29 -4.52
CA TYR A 35 6.04 -1.09 -3.17
C TYR A 35 5.36 0.27 -3.06
N GLY A 36 4.14 0.31 -2.55
CA GLY A 36 3.43 1.55 -2.28
C GLY A 36 2.97 2.33 -3.53
N ILE A 37 1.79 2.92 -3.43
CA ILE A 37 1.15 3.71 -4.47
C ILE A 37 0.63 4.98 -3.81
N SER A 38 0.95 6.13 -4.39
CA SER A 38 0.38 7.42 -4.01
C SER A 38 0.20 8.32 -5.22
N TRP A 39 -0.38 9.50 -5.03
CA TRP A 39 -0.61 10.45 -6.13
C TRP A 39 -0.77 11.88 -5.64
N SER A 40 -0.52 12.80 -6.56
CA SER A 40 -0.95 14.19 -6.48
C SER A 40 -2.22 14.38 -7.32
N GLU A 41 -2.65 15.63 -7.49
CA GLU A 41 -3.74 15.98 -8.41
C GLU A 41 -3.40 15.71 -9.89
N ARG A 42 -2.13 15.42 -10.22
CA ARG A 42 -1.65 15.32 -11.61
C ARG A 42 -0.93 14.03 -11.94
N GLU A 43 -0.30 13.41 -10.95
CA GLU A 43 0.66 12.33 -11.18
C GLU A 43 0.45 11.20 -10.18
N ILE A 44 0.72 9.97 -10.63
CA ILE A 44 0.89 8.81 -9.75
C ILE A 44 2.36 8.62 -9.44
N PHE A 45 2.63 8.29 -8.19
CA PHE A 45 3.94 7.90 -7.70
C PHE A 45 3.91 6.44 -7.27
N LEU A 46 4.85 5.67 -7.81
CA LEU A 46 5.06 4.26 -7.50
C LEU A 46 6.48 4.09 -7.02
N LEU A 47 6.67 3.57 -5.80
CA LEU A 47 8.00 3.26 -5.31
C LEU A 47 8.43 1.89 -5.87
N ALA A 48 9.61 1.84 -6.48
CA ALA A 48 10.17 0.65 -7.11
C ALA A 48 11.54 0.32 -6.50
N ARG A 49 11.66 -0.92 -6.03
CA ARG A 49 12.89 -1.47 -5.44
C ARG A 49 13.64 -2.31 -6.46
N ASN A 50 14.74 -1.77 -6.96
CA ASN A 50 15.44 -2.35 -8.10
C ASN A 50 16.64 -3.22 -7.70
N GLY A 51 16.50 -4.05 -6.66
CA GLY A 51 17.42 -5.15 -6.34
C GLY A 51 18.92 -4.80 -6.25
N GLY A 52 19.28 -3.60 -5.77
CA GLY A 52 20.66 -3.13 -5.65
C GLY A 52 21.10 -2.10 -6.71
N ARG A 53 20.24 -1.74 -7.66
CA ARG A 53 20.47 -0.64 -8.63
C ARG A 53 20.05 0.74 -8.13
N GLY A 54 19.67 0.84 -6.86
CA GLY A 54 19.01 2.03 -6.32
C GLY A 54 17.50 1.87 -6.31
N GLU A 55 16.86 2.59 -5.41
CA GLU A 55 15.41 2.66 -5.32
C GLU A 55 14.93 3.92 -6.02
N THR A 56 13.80 3.79 -6.71
CA THR A 56 13.30 4.83 -7.59
C THR A 56 11.84 5.08 -7.34
N ILE A 57 11.43 6.34 -7.45
CA ILE A 57 10.02 6.70 -7.62
C ILE A 57 9.75 6.78 -9.12
N ARG A 58 8.83 5.96 -9.59
CA ARG A 58 8.30 6.01 -10.95
C ARG A 58 7.10 6.94 -10.97
N VAL A 59 7.11 7.89 -11.90
CA VAL A 59 6.09 8.92 -12.02
C VAL A 59 5.27 8.65 -13.27
N PHE A 60 3.96 8.61 -13.12
CA PHE A 60 3.01 8.40 -14.23
C PHE A 60 2.06 9.58 -14.38
N ASP A 61 1.71 9.92 -15.61
CA ASP A 61 0.68 10.94 -15.90
C ASP A 61 -0.75 10.41 -15.71
N ASP A 62 -1.74 11.26 -16.04
CA ASP A 62 -3.17 10.96 -15.93
C ASP A 62 -3.67 9.93 -16.96
N LEU A 63 -2.83 9.53 -17.91
CA LEU A 63 -3.09 8.48 -18.89
C LEU A 63 -2.33 7.17 -18.58
N GLY A 64 -1.58 7.14 -17.46
CA GLY A 64 -0.82 5.98 -17.03
C GLY A 64 0.52 5.83 -17.75
N ARG A 65 1.02 6.87 -18.43
CA ARG A 65 2.33 6.85 -19.10
C ARG A 65 3.43 7.18 -18.11
N LEU A 66 4.52 6.43 -18.15
CA LEU A 66 5.71 6.73 -17.36
C LEU A 66 6.37 8.02 -17.88
N THR A 67 6.42 9.06 -17.05
CA THR A 67 6.99 10.37 -17.39
C THR A 67 8.37 10.60 -16.79
N ALA A 68 8.65 9.99 -15.63
CA ALA A 68 9.95 10.14 -14.96
C ALA A 68 10.31 8.92 -14.08
N ASN A 69 11.61 8.78 -13.82
CA ASN A 69 12.18 7.88 -12.82
C ASN A 69 13.14 8.68 -11.93
N VAL A 70 12.79 8.85 -10.65
CA VAL A 70 13.57 9.64 -9.69
C VAL A 70 14.31 8.70 -8.75
N GLU A 71 15.65 8.68 -8.80
CA GLU A 71 16.46 7.92 -7.84
C GLU A 71 16.40 8.60 -6.46
N ILE A 72 16.05 7.83 -5.44
CA ILE A 72 15.88 8.34 -4.06
C ILE A 72 16.93 7.79 -3.08
N GLY A 73 17.81 6.91 -3.55
CA GLY A 73 18.89 6.38 -2.75
C GLY A 73 19.24 4.96 -3.12
N ARG A 74 20.35 4.48 -2.56
CA ARG A 74 20.79 3.10 -2.72
C ARG A 74 20.61 2.36 -1.42
N HIS A 75 19.93 1.22 -1.49
CA HIS A 75 19.77 0.34 -0.34
C HIS A 75 19.00 0.98 0.83
N ILE A 76 17.96 1.76 0.56
CA ILE A 76 17.13 2.37 1.62
C ILE A 76 16.08 1.38 2.17
N ASP A 77 15.77 0.30 1.44
CA ASP A 77 14.76 -0.73 1.74
C ASP A 77 13.35 -0.15 1.92
N GLY A 78 12.87 0.64 0.96
CA GLY A 78 11.56 1.27 1.04
C GLY A 78 10.38 0.31 0.88
N HIS A 79 9.33 0.54 1.64
CA HIS A 79 8.12 -0.32 1.67
C HIS A 79 6.84 0.44 1.42
N GLN A 80 6.84 1.77 1.60
CA GLN A 80 5.67 2.61 1.41
C GLN A 80 6.05 4.01 0.89
N ILE A 81 5.14 4.61 0.12
CA ILE A 81 5.22 5.99 -0.37
C ILE A 81 3.91 6.73 -0.11
N LEU A 82 4.02 8.00 0.28
CA LEU A 82 2.89 8.86 0.62
C LEU A 82 3.11 10.28 0.09
N PHE A 83 2.23 10.77 -0.79
CA PHE A 83 2.15 12.18 -1.14
C PHE A 83 1.25 12.92 -0.15
N HIS A 84 1.82 13.82 0.65
CA HIS A 84 1.12 14.55 1.70
C HIS A 84 1.75 15.93 1.88
N GLU A 85 0.97 16.97 2.13
CA GLU A 85 1.46 18.36 2.28
C GLU A 85 2.47 18.77 1.18
N ARG A 86 2.12 18.45 -0.08
CA ARG A 86 2.91 18.74 -1.29
C ARG A 86 4.32 18.11 -1.30
N SER A 87 4.56 17.12 -0.46
CA SER A 87 5.83 16.38 -0.36
C SER A 87 5.58 14.89 -0.57
N LEU A 88 6.59 14.18 -1.06
CA LEU A 88 6.62 12.72 -1.04
C LEU A 88 7.37 12.25 0.19
N PHE A 89 6.77 11.34 0.93
CA PHE A 89 7.38 10.65 2.05
C PHE A 89 7.58 9.19 1.66
N VAL A 90 8.81 8.71 1.80
CA VAL A 90 9.17 7.33 1.50
C VAL A 90 9.78 6.71 2.74
N THR A 91 9.38 5.49 3.07
CA THR A 91 10.04 4.75 4.14
C THR A 91 11.46 4.39 3.72
N ALA A 92 12.45 4.62 4.58
CA ALA A 92 13.84 4.26 4.36
C ALA A 92 14.30 3.37 5.51
N THR A 93 13.76 2.15 5.51
CA THR A 93 13.87 1.20 6.59
C THR A 93 15.31 0.86 6.98
N ARG A 94 16.19 0.68 6.01
CA ARG A 94 17.61 0.43 6.31
C ARG A 94 18.28 1.61 7.01
N GLU A 95 17.78 2.81 6.82
CA GLU A 95 18.28 4.04 7.44
C GLU A 95 17.53 4.39 8.73
N ASN A 96 16.50 3.62 9.13
CA ASN A 96 15.55 3.95 10.20
C ASN A 96 14.95 5.36 10.07
N ALA A 97 14.68 5.77 8.82
CA ALA A 97 14.29 7.14 8.47
C ALA A 97 13.05 7.19 7.59
N LEU A 98 12.46 8.37 7.48
CA LEU A 98 11.68 8.74 6.30
C LEU A 98 12.50 9.66 5.40
N ILE A 99 12.43 9.44 4.10
CA ILE A 99 12.89 10.41 3.11
C ILE A 99 11.70 11.32 2.79
N ARG A 100 11.84 12.61 3.08
CA ARG A 100 10.97 13.65 2.55
C ARG A 100 11.59 14.20 1.27
N LEU A 101 10.87 14.09 0.17
CA LEU A 101 11.26 14.56 -1.15
C LEU A 101 10.26 15.64 -1.60
N ASN A 102 10.77 16.78 -2.07
CA ASN A 102 9.98 17.75 -2.80
C ASN A 102 9.93 17.31 -4.28
N PRO A 103 8.75 16.93 -4.82
CA PRO A 103 8.67 16.42 -6.19
C PRO A 103 8.96 17.47 -7.27
N GLU A 104 8.79 18.77 -6.97
CA GLU A 104 9.02 19.86 -7.92
C GLU A 104 10.51 20.20 -8.07
N THR A 105 11.26 20.15 -6.97
CA THR A 105 12.67 20.57 -6.91
C THR A 105 13.65 19.40 -6.82
N GLY A 106 13.17 18.20 -6.50
CA GLY A 106 14.00 17.04 -6.21
C GLY A 106 14.76 17.13 -4.87
N ALA A 107 14.55 18.18 -4.07
CA ALA A 107 15.23 18.35 -2.80
C ALA A 107 14.80 17.27 -1.80
N GLN A 108 15.79 16.66 -1.12
CA GLN A 108 15.58 15.57 -0.18
C GLN A 108 16.05 15.96 1.23
N SER A 109 15.32 15.49 2.23
CA SER A 109 15.71 15.55 3.63
C SER A 109 15.36 14.24 4.33
N LEU A 110 16.23 13.79 5.22
CA LEU A 110 16.00 12.60 6.06
C LEU A 110 15.38 13.00 7.39
N TRP A 111 14.31 12.32 7.78
CA TRP A 111 13.65 12.44 9.06
C TRP A 111 13.92 11.20 9.89
N ASN A 112 14.83 11.34 10.85
CA ASN A 112 15.14 10.30 11.82
C ASN A 112 14.47 10.66 13.15
N TRP A 113 13.67 9.74 13.68
CA TRP A 113 13.05 9.90 15.00
C TRP A 113 13.58 8.89 16.02
N THR A 114 14.58 8.09 15.62
CA THR A 114 15.21 7.09 16.48
C THR A 114 16.72 7.28 16.46
N GLU A 115 17.39 6.91 17.55
CA GLU A 115 18.85 7.03 17.69
C GLU A 115 19.61 5.91 16.94
N HIS A 116 18.89 4.94 16.36
CA HIS A 116 19.47 3.78 15.72
C HIS A 116 19.88 4.06 14.27
N SER A 117 21.08 3.59 13.90
CA SER A 117 21.67 3.89 12.59
C SER A 117 21.34 2.88 11.48
N THR A 118 20.89 1.65 11.79
CA THR A 118 20.55 0.64 10.74
C THR A 118 19.44 -0.36 11.12
N ASP A 119 18.35 -0.46 10.33
CA ASP A 119 17.26 -1.47 10.33
C ASP A 119 16.87 -2.09 11.70
N VAL A 120 16.86 -1.26 12.75
CA VAL A 120 16.34 -1.64 14.07
C VAL A 120 14.83 -1.40 14.09
N ASN A 121 14.39 -0.32 13.46
CA ASN A 121 13.00 0.04 13.28
C ASN A 121 12.63 -0.26 11.84
N HIS A 122 12.07 -1.43 11.60
CA HIS A 122 11.67 -1.86 10.27
C HIS A 122 10.40 -1.11 9.84
N ILE A 123 10.55 0.01 9.12
CA ILE A 123 9.42 0.89 8.78
C ILE A 123 8.62 0.29 7.62
N ASN A 124 7.35 -0.02 7.86
CA ASN A 124 6.53 -0.74 6.88
C ASN A 124 5.44 0.12 6.25
N GLY A 125 4.90 1.08 6.99
CA GLY A 125 3.71 1.80 6.56
C GLY A 125 3.71 3.29 6.90
N LEU A 126 2.95 4.03 6.10
CA LEU A 126 2.76 5.47 6.16
C LEU A 126 1.31 5.80 5.89
N ALA A 127 0.75 6.69 6.69
CA ALA A 127 -0.55 7.28 6.44
C ALA A 127 -0.58 8.75 6.88
N PRO A 128 -1.53 9.55 6.39
CA PRO A 128 -1.73 10.90 6.91
C PRO A 128 -2.05 10.85 8.41
N GLY A 129 -1.43 11.75 9.17
CA GLY A 129 -1.67 11.94 10.60
C GLY A 129 -2.52 13.18 10.90
N PRO A 130 -2.80 13.44 12.18
CA PRO A 130 -3.47 14.67 12.62
C PRO A 130 -2.63 15.91 12.30
N ASP A 131 -3.28 17.05 12.13
CA ASP A 131 -2.65 18.39 12.00
C ASP A 131 -1.54 18.47 10.92
N GLY A 132 -1.73 17.76 9.81
CA GLY A 132 -0.75 17.72 8.70
C GLY A 132 0.48 16.83 8.98
N GLY A 133 0.49 16.11 10.09
CA GLY A 133 1.51 15.13 10.45
C GLY A 133 1.40 13.80 9.70
N LEU A 134 2.13 12.79 10.19
CA LEU A 134 2.20 11.44 9.63
C LEU A 134 1.96 10.40 10.71
N LEU A 135 1.30 9.30 10.35
CA LEU A 135 1.33 8.06 11.11
C LEU A 135 2.35 7.13 10.44
N VAL A 136 3.27 6.59 11.22
CA VAL A 136 4.36 5.74 10.74
C VAL A 136 4.38 4.47 11.54
N SER A 137 4.19 3.33 10.87
CA SER A 137 4.25 2.02 11.48
C SER A 137 5.61 1.37 11.28
N HIS A 138 6.16 0.80 12.34
CA HIS A 138 7.44 0.10 12.27
C HIS A 138 7.52 -1.08 13.24
N ASP A 139 8.28 -2.10 12.85
CA ASP A 139 8.62 -3.22 13.73
C ASP A 139 9.95 -2.93 14.44
N ASN A 140 9.96 -2.86 15.77
CA ASN A 140 11.23 -2.74 16.50
C ASN A 140 11.90 -4.12 16.65
N ARG A 141 12.88 -4.39 15.79
CA ARG A 141 13.70 -5.60 15.86
C ARG A 141 14.70 -5.60 17.02
N GLY A 142 14.90 -4.45 17.68
CA GLY A 142 15.78 -4.24 18.83
C GLY A 142 15.22 -4.68 20.18
N GLY A 143 13.98 -5.19 20.24
CA GLY A 143 13.44 -5.85 21.43
C GLY A 143 12.21 -5.22 22.08
N THR A 144 11.58 -4.22 21.47
CA THR A 144 10.21 -3.80 21.85
C THR A 144 9.20 -4.24 20.79
N ALA A 145 7.91 -4.21 21.13
CA ALA A 145 6.85 -4.50 20.20
C ALA A 145 6.84 -3.50 19.03
N SER A 146 6.19 -3.85 17.92
CA SER A 146 5.94 -2.92 16.82
C SER A 146 5.11 -1.74 17.30
N GLU A 147 5.34 -0.58 16.71
CA GLU A 147 4.71 0.68 17.12
C GLU A 147 4.11 1.41 15.91
N ILE A 148 3.12 2.24 16.18
CA ILE A 148 2.79 3.40 15.35
C ILE A 148 3.28 4.63 16.07
N VAL A 149 4.08 5.45 15.39
CA VAL A 149 4.46 6.77 15.86
C VAL A 149 3.68 7.83 15.08
N THR A 150 3.24 8.87 15.79
CA THR A 150 2.72 10.08 15.16
C THR A 150 3.85 11.09 15.04
N LEU A 151 4.12 11.56 13.83
CA LEU A 151 5.09 12.62 13.55
C LEU A 151 4.35 13.93 13.27
N SER A 152 4.83 15.03 13.82
CA SER A 152 4.37 16.38 13.45
C SER A 152 4.79 16.74 12.02
N ALA A 153 4.27 17.85 11.49
CA ALA A 153 4.70 18.39 10.20
C ALA A 153 6.20 18.78 10.15
N ALA A 154 6.86 18.88 11.31
CA ALA A 154 8.30 19.11 11.43
C ALA A 154 9.12 17.80 11.54
N GLY A 155 8.45 16.64 11.65
CA GLY A 155 9.09 15.33 11.80
C GLY A 155 9.37 14.93 13.26
N GLU A 156 8.81 15.64 14.23
CA GLU A 156 8.97 15.33 15.66
C GLU A 156 7.94 14.29 16.11
N VAL A 157 8.33 13.35 16.98
CA VAL A 157 7.37 12.37 17.53
C VAL A 157 6.46 13.06 18.54
N THR A 158 5.16 13.04 18.30
CA THR A 158 4.14 13.62 19.19
C THR A 158 3.37 12.56 19.97
N ASP A 159 3.31 11.33 19.47
CA ASP A 159 2.58 10.24 20.11
C ASP A 159 3.11 8.86 19.68
N ARG A 160 2.83 7.82 20.47
CA ARG A 160 3.22 6.42 20.23
C ARG A 160 2.13 5.45 20.67
N ILE A 161 1.81 4.49 19.81
CA ILE A 161 0.90 3.38 20.09
C ILE A 161 1.67 2.08 19.91
N ASP A 162 1.81 1.30 20.98
CA ASP A 162 2.33 -0.06 20.92
C ASP A 162 1.28 -0.96 20.23
N LEU A 163 1.66 -1.67 19.18
CA LEU A 163 0.83 -2.61 18.44
C LEU A 163 0.84 -4.02 19.04
N GLY A 164 1.95 -4.47 19.63
CA GLY A 164 2.08 -5.82 20.15
C GLY A 164 2.19 -6.92 19.07
N PHE A 165 2.25 -6.56 17.79
CA PHE A 165 2.37 -7.49 16.64
C PHE A 165 3.00 -6.79 15.43
N PRO A 166 3.67 -7.53 14.52
CA PRO A 166 4.30 -6.94 13.34
C PRO A 166 3.30 -6.40 12.31
N GLU A 167 3.58 -5.21 11.80
CA GLU A 167 2.72 -4.41 10.92
C GLU A 167 3.26 -4.43 9.50
N LEU A 168 2.46 -4.67 8.46
CA LEU A 168 2.96 -4.83 7.09
C LEU A 168 2.28 -3.96 6.02
N GLY A 169 1.38 -3.07 6.44
CA GLY A 169 0.68 -2.15 5.56
C GLY A 169 -0.43 -1.42 6.29
N SER A 170 -0.38 -0.09 6.25
CA SER A 170 -1.28 0.79 6.97
C SER A 170 -2.16 1.62 6.05
N HIS A 171 -3.37 1.90 6.52
CA HIS A 171 -4.29 2.84 5.91
C HIS A 171 -5.01 3.63 6.98
N ASN A 172 -5.02 4.96 6.89
CA ASN A 172 -5.85 5.80 7.75
C ASN A 172 -7.16 6.13 7.02
N ILE A 173 -8.29 5.92 7.69
CA ILE A 173 -9.61 6.27 7.15
C ILE A 173 -10.48 6.83 8.27
N GLU A 174 -10.95 8.07 8.07
CA GLU A 174 -11.88 8.75 8.99
C GLU A 174 -11.36 8.76 10.46
N GLY A 175 -10.04 8.89 10.63
CA GLY A 175 -9.39 8.93 11.96
C GLY A 175 -9.15 7.56 12.60
N ASN A 176 -9.55 6.47 11.95
CA ASN A 176 -9.16 5.12 12.37
C ASN A 176 -8.00 4.64 11.51
N HIS A 177 -7.02 4.01 12.16
CA HIS A 177 -5.93 3.36 11.47
C HIS A 177 -6.27 1.88 11.29
N VAL A 178 -6.31 1.40 10.06
CA VAL A 178 -6.48 -0.01 9.75
C VAL A 178 -5.17 -0.55 9.22
N THR A 179 -4.75 -1.69 9.76
CA THR A 179 -3.51 -2.33 9.37
C THR A 179 -3.68 -3.84 9.22
N ALA A 180 -2.83 -4.43 8.38
CA ALA A 180 -2.69 -5.86 8.22
C ALA A 180 -1.47 -6.40 8.98
N SER A 181 -1.70 -7.37 9.87
CA SER A 181 -0.64 -8.29 10.34
C SER A 181 -0.52 -9.42 9.32
N GLY A 182 0.58 -9.41 8.55
CA GLY A 182 0.80 -10.46 7.55
C GLY A 182 1.23 -11.80 8.15
N GLN A 183 1.70 -11.86 9.41
CA GLN A 183 2.05 -13.14 10.05
C GLN A 183 0.81 -13.87 10.60
N ASP A 184 -0.16 -13.13 11.12
CA ASP A 184 -1.35 -13.71 11.78
C ASP A 184 -2.58 -13.77 10.85
N SER A 185 -2.46 -13.19 9.66
CA SER A 185 -3.55 -13.06 8.68
C SER A 185 -4.74 -12.29 9.26
N VAL A 186 -4.45 -11.19 9.95
CA VAL A 186 -5.45 -10.39 10.68
C VAL A 186 -5.45 -8.96 10.18
N LEU A 187 -6.65 -8.39 10.09
CA LEU A 187 -6.86 -6.96 9.97
C LEU A 187 -7.25 -6.39 11.33
N TRP A 188 -6.49 -5.38 11.74
CA TRP A 188 -6.70 -4.65 12.97
C TRP A 188 -7.22 -3.26 12.65
N GLN A 189 -8.22 -2.81 13.40
CA GLN A 189 -8.60 -1.42 13.49
C GLN A 189 -8.08 -0.85 14.80
N LEU A 190 -7.42 0.29 14.72
CA LEU A 190 -6.84 1.03 15.83
C LEU A 190 -7.56 2.36 15.96
N ALA A 191 -8.16 2.60 17.12
CA ALA A 191 -8.72 3.89 17.47
C ALA A 191 -7.61 4.87 17.89
N PRO A 192 -7.87 6.19 17.88
CA PRO A 192 -6.88 7.19 18.31
C PRO A 192 -6.35 7.03 19.74
N ASP A 193 -7.13 6.39 20.62
CA ASP A 193 -6.70 6.09 21.99
C ASP A 193 -5.85 4.81 22.12
N GLY A 194 -5.50 4.18 20.99
CA GLY A 194 -4.72 2.94 20.94
C GLY A 194 -5.55 1.67 21.10
N THR A 195 -6.87 1.76 21.27
CA THR A 195 -7.76 0.58 21.34
C THR A 195 -7.66 -0.23 20.04
N LYS A 196 -7.39 -1.53 20.17
CA LYS A 196 -7.21 -2.46 19.05
C LYS A 196 -8.42 -3.37 18.93
N THR A 197 -8.97 -3.44 17.73
CA THR A 197 -10.10 -4.32 17.41
C THR A 197 -9.71 -5.21 16.24
N GLU A 198 -9.78 -6.53 16.42
CA GLU A 198 -9.71 -7.47 15.29
C GLU A 198 -10.99 -7.31 14.47
N VAL A 199 -10.85 -6.88 13.22
CA VAL A 199 -12.01 -6.65 12.33
C VAL A 199 -12.20 -7.77 11.32
N PHE A 200 -11.14 -8.54 11.01
CA PHE A 200 -11.19 -9.69 10.11
C PHE A 200 -9.97 -10.60 10.30
N ARG A 201 -10.16 -11.91 10.14
CA ARG A 201 -9.08 -12.91 10.16
C ARG A 201 -9.32 -14.00 9.12
N ARG A 202 -8.25 -14.47 8.48
CA ARG A 202 -8.29 -15.67 7.64
C ARG A 202 -6.95 -16.39 7.58
N SER A 203 -6.86 -17.51 8.28
CA SER A 203 -5.62 -18.30 8.37
C SER A 203 -5.12 -18.79 7.00
N GLY A 204 -3.80 -18.89 6.86
CA GLY A 204 -3.14 -19.44 5.66
C GLY A 204 -2.86 -18.41 4.56
N GLU A 205 -3.22 -17.15 4.78
CA GLU A 205 -3.00 -16.06 3.85
C GLU A 205 -2.07 -14.99 4.45
N PHE A 206 -1.30 -14.33 3.61
CA PHE A 206 -0.51 -13.16 3.97
C PHE A 206 -1.25 -11.93 3.47
N PHE A 207 -1.65 -11.03 4.37
CA PHE A 207 -2.34 -9.78 4.00
C PHE A 207 -1.37 -8.62 3.83
N ARG A 208 -1.55 -7.88 2.73
CA ARG A 208 -0.85 -6.63 2.45
C ARG A 208 -1.58 -5.84 1.36
N GLY A 209 -1.42 -4.54 1.37
CA GLY A 209 -2.15 -3.65 0.48
C GLY A 209 -3.58 -3.51 0.96
N LEU A 210 -3.93 -2.29 1.35
CA LEU A 210 -5.25 -1.97 1.86
C LEU A 210 -5.86 -0.86 1.02
N GLY A 211 -7.16 -0.90 0.86
CA GLY A 211 -7.92 0.17 0.21
C GLY A 211 -9.39 0.08 0.57
N ARG A 212 -10.14 1.09 0.18
CA ARG A 212 -11.60 1.06 0.19
C ARG A 212 -12.13 1.35 -1.20
N CYS A 213 -13.35 0.90 -1.45
CA CYS A 213 -14.14 1.25 -2.62
C CYS A 213 -15.62 1.30 -2.26
N ARG A 214 -16.41 2.05 -3.02
CA ARG A 214 -17.85 1.90 -3.10
C ARG A 214 -18.20 0.74 -4.02
N THR A 215 -19.19 -0.02 -3.57
CA THR A 215 -19.85 -1.04 -4.38
C THR A 215 -20.86 -0.40 -5.35
N THR A 216 -21.36 -1.21 -6.28
CA THR A 216 -22.42 -0.82 -7.22
C THR A 216 -23.72 -0.33 -6.56
N ASN A 217 -24.00 -0.72 -5.30
CA ASN A 217 -25.13 -0.21 -4.51
C ASN A 217 -24.75 0.94 -3.55
N GLY A 218 -23.56 1.54 -3.72
CA GLY A 218 -23.10 2.69 -2.93
C GLY A 218 -22.64 2.35 -1.51
N GLN A 219 -22.48 1.07 -1.15
CA GLN A 219 -21.96 0.68 0.16
C GLN A 219 -20.43 0.69 0.18
N TRP A 220 -19.85 0.97 1.33
CA TRP A 220 -18.41 0.86 1.53
C TRP A 220 -17.97 -0.60 1.60
N SER A 221 -16.86 -0.92 0.96
CA SER A 221 -16.15 -2.19 1.11
C SER A 221 -14.66 -1.95 1.27
N TRP A 222 -14.03 -2.79 2.08
CA TRP A 222 -12.58 -2.90 2.15
C TRP A 222 -12.07 -3.78 1.03
N LEU A 223 -10.90 -3.42 0.53
CA LEU A 223 -10.10 -4.17 -0.41
C LEU A 223 -8.82 -4.56 0.30
N VAL A 224 -8.49 -5.84 0.26
CA VAL A 224 -7.33 -6.39 0.97
C VAL A 224 -6.58 -7.26 -0.01
N GLY A 225 -5.32 -6.92 -0.26
CA GLY A 225 -4.43 -7.77 -1.01
C GLY A 225 -4.01 -8.95 -0.14
N ALA A 226 -4.02 -10.12 -0.74
CA ALA A 226 -3.68 -11.36 -0.08
C ALA A 226 -2.83 -12.24 -0.99
N SER A 227 -2.00 -13.07 -0.39
CA SER A 227 -1.22 -14.09 -1.09
C SER A 227 -1.05 -15.31 -0.19
N GLY A 228 -0.59 -16.43 -0.73
CA GLY A 228 -0.22 -17.57 0.11
C GLY A 228 0.92 -17.20 1.06
N VAL A 229 0.96 -17.80 2.24
CA VAL A 229 2.13 -17.67 3.12
C VAL A 229 3.30 -18.42 2.49
N MET A 230 4.37 -17.69 2.14
CA MET A 230 5.51 -18.27 1.44
C MET A 230 6.85 -17.63 1.85
N PRO A 231 7.95 -18.40 1.75
CA PRO A 231 9.31 -17.89 1.91
C PRO A 231 9.61 -16.73 0.94
N ARG A 232 10.52 -15.84 1.34
CA ARG A 232 10.81 -14.59 0.61
C ARG A 232 11.21 -14.84 -0.84
N GLU A 233 12.03 -15.86 -1.05
CA GLU A 233 12.56 -16.30 -2.33
C GLU A 233 11.50 -16.83 -3.30
N LEU A 234 10.32 -17.22 -2.80
CA LEU A 234 9.22 -17.73 -3.63
C LEU A 234 8.17 -16.65 -3.95
N ARG A 235 8.26 -15.45 -3.34
CA ARG A 235 7.25 -14.38 -3.48
C ARG A 235 7.13 -13.83 -4.88
N GLY A 236 8.24 -13.81 -5.62
CA GLY A 236 8.28 -13.35 -7.02
C GLY A 236 7.97 -14.43 -8.05
N LEU A 237 7.64 -15.66 -7.62
CA LEU A 237 7.24 -16.70 -8.57
C LEU A 237 5.85 -16.37 -9.14
N PRO A 238 5.62 -16.63 -10.45
CA PRO A 238 4.34 -16.37 -11.10
C PRO A 238 3.27 -17.29 -10.52
N GLN A 239 2.50 -16.74 -9.59
CA GLN A 239 1.35 -17.35 -8.93
C GLN A 239 0.28 -16.27 -8.72
N ALA A 240 -0.94 -16.69 -8.39
CA ALA A 240 -2.00 -15.73 -8.15
C ALA A 240 -1.83 -15.04 -6.78
N GLY A 241 -2.00 -13.72 -6.78
CA GLY A 241 -2.41 -12.96 -5.60
C GLY A 241 -3.93 -12.81 -5.61
N TRP A 242 -4.51 -12.40 -4.49
CA TRP A 242 -5.96 -12.21 -4.36
C TRP A 242 -6.30 -10.83 -3.85
N ILE A 243 -7.37 -10.25 -4.42
CA ILE A 243 -8.03 -9.09 -3.82
C ILE A 243 -9.29 -9.62 -3.12
N HIS A 244 -9.31 -9.52 -1.80
CA HIS A 244 -10.51 -9.79 -1.00
C HIS A 244 -11.33 -8.51 -0.86
N GLN A 245 -12.62 -8.61 -1.15
CA GLN A 245 -13.60 -7.59 -0.86
C GLN A 245 -14.28 -7.93 0.48
N LEU A 246 -14.12 -7.08 1.49
CA LEU A 246 -14.75 -7.26 2.80
C LEU A 246 -15.81 -6.19 3.04
N SER A 247 -16.91 -6.56 3.69
CA SER A 247 -18.01 -5.62 4.00
C SER A 247 -18.76 -6.00 5.27
N GLY A 248 -19.47 -5.03 5.86
CA GLY A 248 -20.27 -5.20 7.07
C GLY A 248 -19.58 -4.71 8.35
N ASN A 249 -20.25 -4.92 9.48
CA ASN A 249 -19.67 -4.74 10.82
C ASN A 249 -20.24 -5.84 11.73
N PRO A 250 -19.47 -6.91 12.05
CA PRO A 250 -18.05 -7.13 11.70
C PRO A 250 -17.82 -7.32 10.20
N LEU A 251 -16.57 -7.18 9.75
CA LEU A 251 -16.23 -7.40 8.34
C LEU A 251 -16.36 -8.88 7.99
N THR A 252 -17.04 -9.13 6.88
CA THR A 252 -17.22 -10.46 6.31
C THR A 252 -16.66 -10.50 4.90
N LEU A 253 -16.08 -11.64 4.53
CA LEU A 253 -15.58 -11.87 3.18
C LEU A 253 -16.75 -11.95 2.20
N GLY A 254 -16.78 -11.03 1.24
CA GLY A 254 -17.68 -11.06 0.11
C GLY A 254 -17.03 -11.76 -1.07
N ASN A 255 -16.51 -10.96 -2.01
CA ASN A 255 -15.89 -11.47 -3.23
C ASN A 255 -14.38 -11.66 -3.07
N THR A 256 -13.82 -12.60 -3.81
CA THR A 256 -12.37 -12.76 -3.99
C THR A 256 -12.06 -12.78 -5.47
N VAL A 257 -11.05 -12.01 -5.86
CA VAL A 257 -10.57 -11.96 -7.25
C VAL A 257 -9.13 -12.44 -7.27
N ALA A 258 -8.83 -13.44 -8.11
CA ALA A 258 -7.46 -13.85 -8.36
C ALA A 258 -6.80 -12.96 -9.43
N ILE A 259 -5.70 -12.33 -9.07
CA ILE A 259 -4.85 -11.57 -9.98
C ILE A 259 -3.73 -12.51 -10.44
N PRO A 260 -3.75 -12.98 -11.71
CA PRO A 260 -2.80 -13.97 -12.19
C PRO A 260 -1.37 -13.42 -12.22
N GLU A 261 -0.40 -14.29 -11.94
CA GLU A 261 1.04 -14.04 -12.12
C GLU A 261 1.65 -12.86 -11.34
N ILE A 262 0.89 -12.20 -10.47
CA ILE A 262 1.39 -11.08 -9.66
C ILE A 262 2.27 -11.53 -8.50
N GLY A 263 2.17 -12.80 -8.08
CA GLY A 263 2.80 -13.27 -6.86
C GLY A 263 2.15 -12.68 -5.62
N GLN A 264 2.89 -11.85 -4.90
CA GLN A 264 2.40 -11.18 -3.71
C GLN A 264 1.87 -9.78 -4.04
N ILE A 265 0.68 -9.44 -3.56
CA ILE A 265 0.18 -8.06 -3.62
C ILE A 265 0.89 -7.25 -2.52
N TYR A 266 1.60 -6.20 -2.92
CA TYR A 266 2.29 -5.28 -2.01
C TYR A 266 1.50 -4.02 -1.74
N GLU A 267 0.71 -3.58 -2.71
CA GLU A 267 -0.17 -2.43 -2.54
C GLU A 267 -1.38 -2.50 -3.46
N LEU A 268 -2.49 -1.93 -3.03
CA LEU A 268 -3.65 -1.68 -3.89
C LEU A 268 -4.29 -0.33 -3.61
N ARG A 269 -4.86 0.29 -4.65
CA ARG A 269 -5.60 1.56 -4.53
C ARG A 269 -6.80 1.57 -5.46
N SER A 270 -7.97 1.91 -4.93
CA SER A 270 -9.16 2.08 -5.77
C SER A 270 -9.12 3.45 -6.47
N LEU A 271 -9.57 3.49 -7.72
CA LEU A 271 -9.79 4.73 -8.47
C LEU A 271 -11.17 5.35 -8.19
N ASP A 272 -11.86 4.90 -7.15
CA ASP A 272 -13.10 5.51 -6.70
C ASP A 272 -12.83 6.96 -6.23
N PRO A 273 -13.49 7.98 -6.83
CA PRO A 273 -13.24 9.38 -6.49
C PRO A 273 -13.65 9.73 -5.05
N GLU A 274 -14.51 8.94 -4.41
CA GLU A 274 -14.83 9.10 -2.99
C GLU A 274 -13.80 8.42 -2.08
N CYS A 275 -12.99 7.51 -2.63
CA CYS A 275 -11.89 6.85 -1.92
C CYS A 275 -10.62 7.67 -2.07
N SER A 276 -10.65 8.88 -1.52
CA SER A 276 -9.50 9.76 -1.58
C SER A 276 -8.33 9.16 -0.81
N HIS A 277 -7.26 8.74 -1.51
CA HIS A 277 -5.96 8.53 -0.89
C HIS A 277 -5.40 9.92 -0.58
N ASN A 278 -5.02 10.15 0.67
CA ASN A 278 -4.47 11.44 1.12
C ASN A 278 -5.39 12.64 0.85
N GLY A 279 -6.71 12.42 0.84
CA GLY A 279 -7.69 13.48 0.60
C GLY A 279 -7.78 13.94 -0.87
N LEU A 280 -7.12 13.24 -1.81
CA LEU A 280 -7.12 13.59 -3.23
C LEU A 280 -7.76 12.49 -4.09
N PRO A 281 -8.58 12.84 -5.12
CA PRO A 281 -8.99 11.87 -6.13
C PRO A 281 -7.78 11.43 -6.95
N CYS A 282 -7.79 10.18 -7.43
CA CYS A 282 -6.72 9.70 -8.31
C CYS A 282 -6.75 10.45 -9.65
N PRO A 283 -5.60 10.91 -10.18
CA PRO A 283 -5.55 11.66 -11.43
C PRO A 283 -5.84 10.80 -12.67
N LEU A 284 -5.79 9.46 -12.57
CA LEU A 284 -6.01 8.59 -13.73
C LEU A 284 -7.40 8.69 -14.31
N LYS A 285 -7.45 8.95 -15.61
CA LYS A 285 -8.69 8.98 -16.40
C LYS A 285 -8.91 7.64 -17.08
N TRP A 286 -9.46 6.69 -16.32
CA TRP A 286 -9.65 5.32 -16.78
C TRP A 286 -10.67 5.19 -17.94
N ASP A 287 -11.54 6.18 -18.12
CA ASP A 287 -12.54 6.23 -19.18
C ASP A 287 -12.05 6.89 -20.48
N SER A 288 -10.82 7.42 -20.51
CA SER A 288 -10.33 8.26 -21.63
C SER A 288 -8.98 7.84 -22.22
N GLY A 289 -8.89 6.61 -22.75
CA GLY A 289 -7.72 6.20 -23.56
C GLY A 289 -6.45 5.88 -22.74
N LEU A 290 -6.65 5.33 -21.54
CA LEU A 290 -5.60 4.84 -20.66
C LEU A 290 -4.64 3.86 -21.39
N GLU A 291 -3.34 4.06 -21.25
CA GLU A 291 -2.32 3.19 -21.86
C GLU A 291 -2.02 1.98 -21.00
N VAL A 292 -3.04 1.12 -20.84
CA VAL A 292 -2.86 -0.21 -20.24
C VAL A 292 -2.66 -1.23 -21.34
N THR A 293 -1.59 -2.01 -21.21
CA THR A 293 -1.22 -3.05 -22.16
C THR A 293 -1.56 -4.44 -21.61
N ASP A 294 -1.56 -5.45 -22.49
CA ASP A 294 -1.64 -6.87 -22.10
C ASP A 294 -2.85 -7.19 -21.20
N TRP A 295 -4.04 -6.80 -21.66
CA TRP A 295 -5.27 -7.06 -20.93
C TRP A 295 -5.66 -8.55 -20.95
N ARG A 296 -5.57 -9.19 -19.78
CA ARG A 296 -5.87 -10.62 -19.59
C ARG A 296 -7.12 -10.80 -18.72
N PRO A 297 -7.94 -11.84 -18.98
CA PRO A 297 -9.06 -12.15 -18.09
C PRO A 297 -8.56 -12.61 -16.73
N VAL A 298 -9.28 -12.26 -15.66
CA VAL A 298 -9.07 -12.89 -14.34
C VAL A 298 -9.80 -14.22 -14.29
N ALA A 299 -9.22 -15.21 -13.63
CA ALA A 299 -9.95 -16.42 -13.27
C ALA A 299 -10.87 -16.06 -12.08
N GLU A 300 -12.19 -16.14 -12.28
CA GLU A 300 -13.11 -16.06 -11.15
C GLU A 300 -12.89 -17.28 -10.23
N THR A 301 -12.38 -17.03 -9.03
CA THR A 301 -12.48 -18.00 -7.95
C THR A 301 -13.83 -17.82 -7.26
N LYS A 302 -14.76 -18.75 -7.53
CA LYS A 302 -16.08 -18.75 -6.88
C LYS A 302 -15.94 -18.73 -5.36
N THR A 303 -16.77 -17.89 -4.74
CA THR A 303 -16.97 -17.81 -3.29
C THR A 303 -17.41 -19.17 -2.75
N GLY A 304 -16.61 -19.74 -1.87
CA GLY A 304 -16.96 -20.90 -1.06
C GLY A 304 -15.90 -21.01 0.01
N SER A 305 -16.31 -20.96 1.28
CA SER A 305 -15.39 -21.16 2.41
C SER A 305 -14.56 -22.43 2.16
N PRO A 306 -13.22 -22.36 2.20
CA PRO A 306 -12.46 -23.60 2.38
C PRO A 306 -12.95 -24.19 3.71
N ARG A 307 -13.51 -25.40 3.64
CA ARG A 307 -13.84 -26.19 4.83
C ARG A 307 -12.57 -26.66 5.52
#